data_AF-A0A7D5RR81-F1
#
_entry.id   AF-A0A7D5RR81-F1
#
_cell.length_a   1.000
_cell.length_b   1.000
_cell.length_c   1.000
_cell.angle_alpha   90.00
_cell.angle_beta   90.00
_cell.angle_gamma   90.00
#
_symmetry.space_group_name_H-M   'P 1'
#
loop_
_entity.id
_entity.type
_entity.pdbx_description
1 polymer ?
#
loop_
_entity_poly.entity_id
_entity_poly.type
_entity_poly.pdbx_seq_one_letter_code
_entity_poly.pdbx_strand_id
1 'polypeptide(L)'
;MKGKNHHLSPEIHIGTSGWSYNHWTENFYPEKLPANQWLKFYSNHFSTVEINSTFYHSPSVSTVKKWFADVPENFAFSIKASRYLTHQKNCMIAKKV
;
A
#
# COMPACT_ATOMS: atom_id res chain seq x y z
N MET A 1 26.32 -31.53 -18.13
CA MET A 1 25.46 -31.02 -17.05
C MET A 1 25.12 -29.56 -17.36
N LYS A 2 23.87 -29.23 -17.72
CA LYS A 2 23.47 -27.85 -18.05
C LYS A 2 23.20 -27.08 -16.75
N GLY A 3 24.00 -26.04 -16.49
CA GLY A 3 23.75 -25.09 -15.41
C GLY A 3 22.47 -24.29 -15.71
N LYS A 4 21.52 -24.30 -14.78
CA LYS A 4 20.32 -23.48 -14.86
C LYS A 4 20.70 -22.04 -14.54
N ASN A 5 20.80 -21.20 -15.56
CA ASN A 5 20.87 -19.76 -15.38
C ASN A 5 19.49 -19.28 -14.91
N HIS A 6 19.30 -19.14 -13.60
CA HIS A 6 18.16 -18.41 -13.05
C HIS A 6 18.40 -16.93 -13.33
N HIS A 7 17.95 -16.46 -14.49
CA HIS A 7 17.75 -15.03 -14.71
C HIS A 7 16.58 -14.63 -13.80
N LEU A 8 16.89 -14.24 -12.56
CA LEU A 8 15.91 -13.68 -11.63
C LEU A 8 15.47 -12.34 -12.24
N SER A 9 14.42 -12.37 -13.06
CA SER A 9 13.72 -11.16 -13.45
C SER A 9 13.24 -10.47 -12.17
N PRO A 10 13.51 -9.17 -11.98
CA PRO A 10 13.07 -8.46 -10.79
C PRO A 10 11.53 -8.52 -10.68
N GLU A 11 11.02 -8.69 -9.46
CA GLU A 11 9.59 -8.62 -9.18
C GLU A 11 9.15 -7.15 -9.28
N ILE A 12 8.22 -6.87 -10.20
CA ILE A 12 7.71 -5.52 -10.46
C ILE A 12 6.28 -5.44 -9.93
N HIS A 13 6.03 -4.51 -9.01
CA HIS A 13 4.70 -4.22 -8.51
C HIS A 13 4.20 -2.89 -9.07
N ILE A 14 2.96 -2.87 -9.54
CA ILE A 14 2.30 -1.67 -10.09
C ILE A 14 1.08 -1.35 -9.22
N GLY A 15 0.94 -0.08 -8.88
CA GLY A 15 -0.11 0.42 -8.00
C GLY A 15 -0.20 1.95 -8.03
N THR A 16 -1.01 2.50 -7.13
CA THR A 16 -1.32 3.92 -7.04
C THR A 16 -1.05 4.47 -5.65
N SER A 17 -0.95 5.81 -5.53
CA SER A 17 -0.79 6.53 -4.27
C SER A 17 -2.07 6.69 -3.47
N GLY A 18 -2.73 5.57 -3.20
CA GLY A 18 -4.01 5.49 -2.50
C GLY A 18 -5.10 4.82 -3.35
N TRP A 19 -6.21 4.48 -2.71
CA TRP A 19 -7.34 3.78 -3.34
C TRP A 19 -8.71 4.41 -3.01
N SER A 20 -8.76 5.43 -2.16
CA SER A 20 -10.03 5.93 -1.62
C SER A 20 -10.42 7.25 -2.27
N TYR A 21 -10.92 7.19 -3.51
CA TYR A 21 -11.27 8.38 -4.31
C TYR A 21 -12.68 8.31 -4.88
N ASN A 22 -13.55 9.25 -4.49
CA ASN A 22 -14.94 9.28 -4.96
C ASN A 22 -15.07 9.40 -6.49
N HIS A 23 -14.15 10.11 -7.15
CA HIS A 23 -14.17 10.30 -8.61
C HIS A 23 -13.77 9.02 -9.40
N TRP A 24 -13.32 7.97 -8.71
CA TRP A 24 -13.11 6.64 -9.31
C TRP A 24 -14.38 5.81 -9.35
N THR A 25 -15.44 6.24 -8.67
CA THR A 25 -16.77 5.63 -8.79
C THR A 25 -17.25 5.75 -10.23
N GLU A 26 -17.89 4.72 -10.75
CA GLU A 26 -18.38 4.57 -12.13
C GLU A 26 -17.29 4.43 -13.20
N ASN A 27 -16.07 4.91 -12.97
CA ASN A 27 -14.94 4.79 -13.91
C ASN A 27 -14.07 3.55 -13.64
N PHE A 28 -13.77 3.30 -12.38
CA PHE A 28 -12.94 2.17 -11.93
C PHE A 28 -13.71 1.29 -10.93
N TYR A 29 -14.42 1.91 -9.98
CA TYR A 29 -15.30 1.19 -9.06
C TYR A 29 -16.71 1.04 -9.67
N PRO A 30 -17.36 -0.13 -9.53
CA PRO A 30 -18.77 -0.28 -9.86
C PRO A 30 -19.64 0.76 -9.13
N GLU A 31 -20.66 1.27 -9.81
CA GLU A 31 -21.54 2.36 -9.33
C GLU A 31 -22.08 2.16 -7.90
N LYS A 32 -22.41 0.91 -7.56
CA LYS A 32 -23.01 0.55 -6.25
C LYS A 32 -22.04 -0.11 -5.29
N LEU A 33 -20.73 0.00 -5.52
CA LEU A 33 -19.73 -0.61 -4.65
C LEU A 33 -19.55 0.23 -3.37
N PRO A 34 -19.86 -0.30 -2.18
CA PRO A 34 -19.66 0.43 -0.93
C PRO A 34 -18.19 0.79 -0.70
N ALA A 35 -17.92 1.97 -0.16
CA ALA A 35 -16.56 2.47 0.03
C ALA A 35 -15.66 1.56 0.90
N ASN A 36 -16.27 0.83 1.84
CA ASN A 36 -15.56 -0.14 2.67
C ASN A 36 -15.08 -1.39 1.91
N GLN A 37 -15.50 -1.59 0.65
CA GLN A 37 -15.07 -2.68 -0.23
C GLN A 37 -14.09 -2.21 -1.32
N TRP A 38 -13.80 -0.91 -1.41
CA TRP A 38 -12.93 -0.38 -2.45
C TRP A 38 -11.52 -0.95 -2.41
N LEU A 39 -10.94 -1.17 -1.23
CA LEU A 39 -9.63 -1.79 -1.10
C LEU A 39 -9.63 -3.23 -1.65
N LYS A 40 -10.67 -4.00 -1.31
CA LYS A 40 -10.84 -5.37 -1.79
C LYS A 40 -11.02 -5.42 -3.31
N PHE A 41 -11.76 -4.47 -3.88
CA PHE A 41 -11.88 -4.38 -5.34
C PHE A 41 -10.56 -3.98 -5.99
N TYR A 42 -9.89 -2.99 -5.42
CA TYR A 42 -8.61 -2.47 -5.90
C TYR A 42 -7.52 -3.55 -5.92
N SER A 43 -7.43 -4.36 -4.86
CA SER A 43 -6.41 -5.41 -4.72
C SER A 43 -6.55 -6.58 -5.70
N ASN A 44 -7.69 -6.69 -6.39
CA ASN A 44 -7.85 -7.62 -7.52
C ASN A 44 -7.29 -7.08 -8.84
N HIS A 45 -6.99 -5.78 -8.93
CA HIS A 45 -6.51 -5.13 -10.16
C HIS A 45 -5.04 -4.72 -10.07
N PHE A 46 -4.56 -4.38 -8.87
CA PHE A 46 -3.19 -3.95 -8.61
C PHE A 46 -2.54 -4.82 -7.55
N SER A 47 -1.21 -4.96 -7.63
CA SER A 47 -0.42 -5.77 -6.69
C SER A 47 0.11 -4.98 -5.50
N THR A 48 -0.01 -3.65 -5.52
CA THR A 48 0.47 -2.80 -4.43
C THR A 48 -0.33 -1.50 -4.32
N VAL A 49 -0.27 -0.85 -3.15
CA VAL A 49 -0.75 0.52 -2.96
C VAL A 49 0.15 1.29 -2.00
N GLU A 50 0.34 2.57 -2.27
CA GLU A 50 0.99 3.48 -1.33
C GLU A 50 -0.05 4.15 -0.41
N ILE A 51 0.16 4.01 0.90
CA ILE A 51 -0.65 4.60 1.96
C ILE A 51 -0.03 5.93 2.39
N ASN A 52 -0.72 7.02 2.07
CA ASN A 52 -0.30 8.38 2.45
C ASN A 52 -0.97 8.91 3.73
N SER A 53 -2.09 8.31 4.17
CA SER A 53 -2.83 8.75 5.35
C SER A 53 -2.03 8.69 6.65
N THR A 54 -1.11 7.73 6.74
CA THR A 54 -0.14 7.54 7.84
C THR A 54 0.79 8.74 8.04
N PHE A 55 0.96 9.59 7.01
CA PHE A 55 1.69 10.85 7.13
C PHE A 55 1.01 11.79 8.12
N TYR A 56 -0.33 11.86 8.12
CA TYR A 56 -1.10 12.80 8.93
C TYR A 56 -1.52 12.19 10.28
N HIS A 57 -1.91 10.92 10.30
CA HIS A 57 -2.39 10.24 11.50
C HIS A 57 -1.97 8.76 11.49
N SER A 58 -1.54 8.25 12.64
CA SER A 58 -1.31 6.80 12.78
C SER A 58 -2.64 6.05 12.74
N PRO A 59 -2.84 5.09 11.82
CA PRO A 59 -4.05 4.28 11.80
C PRO A 59 -4.12 3.41 13.06
N SER A 60 -5.34 3.08 13.49
CA SER A 60 -5.53 2.13 14.59
C SER A 60 -5.12 0.72 14.15
N VAL A 61 -4.76 -0.12 15.11
CA VAL A 61 -4.42 -1.53 14.86
C VAL A 61 -5.59 -2.27 14.19
N SER A 62 -6.83 -1.96 14.58
CA SER A 62 -8.02 -2.57 13.98
C SER A 62 -8.19 -2.20 12.50
N THR A 63 -7.88 -0.95 12.13
CA THR A 63 -7.89 -0.51 10.74
C THR A 63 -6.85 -1.25 9.91
N VAL A 64 -5.61 -1.38 10.40
CA VAL A 64 -4.55 -2.10 9.69
C VAL A 64 -4.89 -3.58 9.53
N LYS A 65 -5.42 -4.23 10.57
CA LYS A 65 -5.90 -5.63 10.49
C LYS A 65 -6.99 -5.80 9.44
N LYS A 66 -7.91 -4.85 9.34
CA LYS A 66 -8.96 -4.87 8.33
C LYS A 66 -8.36 -4.78 6.92
N TRP A 67 -7.44 -3.84 6.68
CA TRP A 67 -6.77 -3.72 5.39
C TRP A 67 -6.06 -5.01 4.98
N PHE A 68 -5.37 -5.65 5.91
CA PHE A 68 -4.69 -6.92 5.66
C PHE A 68 -5.67 -8.05 5.31
N ALA A 69 -6.85 -8.08 5.94
CA ALA A 69 -7.89 -9.07 5.65
C ALA A 69 -8.61 -8.84 4.32
N ASP A 70 -8.60 -7.60 3.80
CA ASP A 70 -9.30 -7.21 2.57
C ASP A 70 -8.44 -7.43 1.30
N VAL A 71 -7.17 -7.84 1.41
CA VAL A 71 -6.26 -8.01 0.27
C VAL A 71 -5.71 -9.44 0.14
N PRO A 72 -5.28 -9.87 -1.06
CA PRO A 72 -4.59 -11.15 -1.25
C PRO A 72 -3.23 -11.21 -0.53
N GLU A 73 -2.75 -12.42 -0.27
CA GLU A 73 -1.47 -12.68 0.42
C GLU A 73 -0.26 -12.03 -0.26
N ASN A 74 -0.28 -11.95 -1.60
CA ASN A 74 0.82 -11.39 -2.40
C ASN A 74 0.70 -9.86 -2.61
N PHE A 75 -0.18 -9.18 -1.89
CA PHE A 75 -0.39 -7.75 -2.03
C PHE A 75 0.56 -6.95 -1.13
N ALA A 76 1.28 -6.00 -1.71
CA ALA A 76 2.26 -5.19 -0.99
C ALA A 76 1.69 -3.82 -0.59
N PHE A 77 1.87 -3.40 0.67
CA PHE A 77 1.59 -2.02 1.09
C PHE A 77 2.89 -1.23 1.20
N SER A 78 2.97 -0.09 0.52
CA SER A 78 4.00 0.91 0.75
C SER A 78 3.46 1.97 1.70
N ILE A 79 4.12 2.22 2.84
CA ILE A 79 3.61 3.15 3.86
C ILE A 79 4.48 4.40 3.88
N LYS A 80 3.86 5.56 3.68
CA LYS A 80 4.55 6.83 3.88
C LYS A 80 4.79 7.05 5.37
N ALA A 81 6.06 7.26 5.72
CA ALA A 81 6.47 7.52 7.10
C ALA A 81 5.70 8.71 7.68
N SER A 82 5.33 8.63 8.97
CA SER A 82 4.57 9.68 9.63
C SER A 82 5.29 11.03 9.57
N ARG A 83 4.53 12.13 9.42
CA ARG A 83 5.03 13.51 9.52
C ARG A 83 5.73 13.74 10.86
N TYR A 84 5.28 13.08 11.92
CA TYR A 84 5.92 13.15 13.23
C TYR A 84 7.41 12.76 13.16
N LEU A 85 7.73 11.70 12.42
CA LEU A 85 9.10 11.20 12.26
C LEU A 85 9.92 12.02 11.27
N THR A 86 9.29 12.53 10.22
CA THR A 86 10.00 13.17 9.09
C THR A 86 10.13 14.69 9.22
N HIS A 87 9.25 15.35 9.98
CA HIS A 87 9.19 16.82 10.04
C HIS A 87 9.17 17.39 11.47
N GLN A 88 8.76 16.63 12.48
CA GLN A 88 8.68 17.12 13.87
C GLN A 88 9.83 16.67 14.74
N LYS A 89 10.37 15.46 14.51
CA LYS A 89 11.64 15.03 15.09
C LYS A 89 12.73 15.12 14.04
N ASN A 90 13.81 15.85 14.34
CA ASN A 90 15.10 15.62 13.69
C ASN A 90 15.53 14.19 14.03
N CYS A 91 15.10 13.22 13.23
CA CYS A 91 15.63 11.86 13.27
C CYS A 91 17.12 11.96 12.89
N MET A 92 17.96 12.18 13.90
CA MET A 92 19.39 11.94 13.81
C MET A 92 19.52 10.48 13.40
N ILE A 93 19.86 10.25 12.13
CA ILE A 93 20.35 8.95 11.70
C ILE A 93 21.49 8.64 12.64
N ALA A 94 21.36 7.60 13.46
CA ALA A 94 22.42 7.17 14.35
C ALA A 94 23.67 6.97 13.48
N LYS A 95 24.64 7.88 13.62
CA LYS A 95 25.95 7.70 13.01
C LYS A 95 26.51 6.42 13.62
N LYS A 96 26.81 5.45 12.75
CA LYS A 96 27.52 4.23 13.08
C LYS A 96 28.77 4.62 13.88
N VAL A 97 28.81 4.23 15.15
CA VAL A 97 30.03 4.27 15.98
C VAL A 97 30.95 3.16 15.50
#